data_AF-A0A537Z3S3-F1
#
_entry.id   AF-A0A537Z3S3-F1
#
_cell.length_a   1.000
_cell.length_b   1.000
_cell.length_c   1.000
_cell.angle_alpha   90.00
_cell.angle_beta   90.00
_cell.angle_gamma   90.00
#
_symmetry.space_group_name_H-M   'P 1'
#
loop_
_entity.id
_entity.type
_entity.pdbx_description
1 polymer ?
#
loop_
_entity_poly.entity_id
_entity_poly.type
_entity_poly.pdbx_seq_one_letter_code
_entity_poly.pdbx_strand_id
1 'polypeptide(L)'
;QKEFGDFSTNAALALAGRVGTSPREVAEAIRVHLPADDLVERVEVAGQGFLNFFVRADWLRDVLRDAVARGPRYGWAEPNDRTVQVEFVSANPTGPLHVGHARNAALGDALARLLEAAGW
;
A
#
# COMPACT_ATOMS: atom_id res chain seq x y z
N GLN A 1 12.03 19.33 5.35
CA GLN A 1 12.24 18.84 3.97
C GLN A 1 12.05 17.33 3.98
N LYS A 2 11.43 16.74 2.95
CA LYS A 2 11.38 15.28 2.81
C LYS A 2 12.74 14.81 2.29
N GLU A 3 13.60 14.28 3.17
CA GLU A 3 14.94 13.80 2.77
C GLU A 3 14.88 12.64 1.76
N PHE A 4 13.81 11.84 1.77
CA PHE A 4 13.68 10.63 0.95
C PHE A 4 12.52 10.67 -0.07
N GLY A 5 11.95 11.85 -0.34
CA GLY A 5 10.76 11.96 -1.19
C GLY A 5 9.46 11.51 -0.51
N ASP A 6 8.41 11.35 -1.31
CA ASP A 6 7.10 10.84 -0.93
C ASP A 6 7.03 9.30 -0.98
N PHE A 7 7.69 8.73 -1.99
CA PHE A 7 7.80 7.29 -2.18
C PHE A 7 9.24 6.93 -2.50
N SER A 8 9.64 5.70 -2.16
CA SER A 8 10.97 5.18 -2.49
C SER A 8 10.89 3.72 -2.89
N THR A 9 11.75 3.30 -3.81
CA THR A 9 11.90 1.89 -4.20
C THR A 9 13.37 1.47 -4.21
N ASN A 10 13.61 0.23 -3.78
CA ASN A 10 14.90 -0.44 -3.84
C ASN A 10 15.06 -1.31 -5.10
N ALA A 11 14.19 -1.16 -6.10
CA ALA A 11 14.19 -1.98 -7.31
C ALA A 11 15.57 -2.11 -7.98
N ALA A 12 16.35 -1.03 -8.03
CA ALA A 12 17.68 -1.07 -8.63
C ALA A 12 18.67 -1.95 -7.84
N LEU A 13 18.59 -1.98 -6.50
CA LEU A 13 19.41 -2.86 -5.66
C LEU A 13 19.07 -4.33 -5.92
N ALA A 14 17.77 -4.65 -6.04
CA ALA A 14 17.31 -6.00 -6.34
C ALA A 14 17.69 -6.46 -7.76
N LEU A 15 17.77 -5.54 -8.72
CA LEU A 15 18.08 -5.84 -10.13
C LEU A 15 19.58 -5.84 -10.43
N ALA A 16 20.41 -5.09 -9.70
CA ALA A 16 21.84 -4.93 -9.96
C ALA A 16 22.58 -6.25 -10.17
N GLY A 17 22.35 -7.23 -9.29
CA GLY A 17 23.00 -8.54 -9.38
C GLY A 17 22.65 -9.31 -10.66
N ARG A 18 21.45 -9.09 -11.24
CA ARG A 18 21.02 -9.72 -12.50
C ARG A 18 21.55 -8.98 -13.72
N VAL A 19 21.71 -7.66 -13.63
CA VAL A 19 22.23 -6.82 -14.72
C VAL A 19 23.76 -6.88 -14.80
N GLY A 20 24.43 -7.19 -13.68
CA GLY A 20 25.89 -7.29 -13.63
C GLY A 20 26.59 -5.92 -13.52
N THR A 21 25.87 -4.89 -13.09
CA THR A 21 26.38 -3.51 -12.90
C THR A 21 26.04 -2.99 -11.51
N SER A 22 26.54 -1.81 -11.15
CA SER A 22 26.26 -1.26 -9.82
C SER A 22 24.78 -0.87 -9.66
N PRO A 23 24.19 -1.01 -8.46
CA PRO A 23 22.81 -0.56 -8.22
C PRO A 23 22.54 0.90 -8.58
N ARG A 24 23.56 1.77 -8.43
CA ARG A 24 23.43 3.18 -8.78
C ARG A 24 23.31 3.40 -10.28
N GLU A 25 24.07 2.67 -11.09
CA GLU A 25 23.93 2.70 -12.56
C GLU A 25 22.57 2.16 -13.00
N VAL A 26 22.07 1.09 -12.37
CA VAL A 26 20.73 0.57 -12.64
C VAL A 26 19.66 1.61 -12.27
N ALA A 27 19.81 2.28 -11.13
CA ALA A 27 18.88 3.32 -10.71
C ALA A 27 18.86 4.50 -11.69
N GLU A 28 20.03 4.97 -12.15
CA GLU A 28 20.11 6.04 -13.16
C GLU A 28 19.51 5.59 -14.50
N ALA A 29 19.76 4.36 -14.92
CA ALA A 29 19.17 3.80 -16.13
C ALA A 29 17.63 3.76 -16.03
N ILE A 30 17.08 3.31 -14.90
CA ILE A 30 15.64 3.35 -14.65
C ILE A 30 15.15 4.80 -14.70
N ARG A 31 15.78 5.72 -13.97
CA ARG A 31 15.37 7.13 -13.89
C ARG A 31 15.27 7.78 -15.27
N VAL A 32 16.26 7.56 -16.14
CA VAL A 32 16.30 8.15 -17.50
C VAL A 32 15.22 7.56 -18.42
N HIS A 33 14.81 6.31 -18.19
CA HIS A 33 13.80 5.63 -19.00
C HIS A 33 12.40 5.66 -18.36
N LEU A 34 12.22 6.34 -17.22
CA LEU A 34 10.90 6.56 -16.65
C LEU A 34 10.10 7.46 -17.60
N PRO A 35 8.86 7.08 -17.97
CA PRO A 35 7.99 7.96 -18.72
C PRO A 35 7.63 9.19 -17.86
N ALA A 36 7.29 10.30 -18.53
CA ALA A 36 6.68 11.42 -17.85
C ALA A 36 5.33 10.98 -17.26
N ASP A 37 5.03 11.45 -16.06
CA ASP A 37 3.81 11.14 -15.33
C ASP A 37 3.27 12.41 -14.68
N ASP A 38 1.96 12.64 -14.78
CA ASP A 38 1.32 13.86 -14.31
C ASP A 38 1.37 14.04 -12.79
N LEU A 39 1.58 12.96 -12.02
CA LEU A 39 1.68 12.95 -10.57
C LEU A 39 3.13 13.15 -10.09
N VAL A 40 4.11 12.62 -10.82
CA VAL A 40 5.52 12.62 -10.42
C VAL A 40 6.21 13.91 -10.86
N GLU A 41 6.57 14.77 -9.91
CA GLU A 41 7.31 16.01 -10.18
C GLU A 41 8.77 15.74 -10.52
N ARG A 42 9.42 14.86 -9.76
CA ARG A 42 10.82 14.46 -10.00
C ARG A 42 11.15 13.14 -9.32
N VAL A 43 12.21 12.50 -9.83
CA VAL A 43 12.79 11.28 -9.25
C VAL A 43 14.29 11.50 -9.05
N GLU A 44 14.79 11.10 -7.89
CA GLU A 44 16.21 11.21 -7.53
C GLU A 44 16.81 9.85 -7.17
N VAL A 45 18.05 9.63 -7.59
CA VAL A 45 18.84 8.48 -7.15
C VAL A 45 19.58 8.85 -5.86
N ALA A 46 19.22 8.19 -4.76
CA ALA A 46 19.81 8.40 -3.45
C ALA A 46 20.73 7.24 -3.03
N GLY A 47 21.82 7.59 -2.33
CA GLY A 47 22.72 6.63 -1.70
C GLY A 47 23.19 5.51 -2.64
N GLN A 48 22.94 4.27 -2.21
CA GLN A 48 23.34 3.04 -2.90
C GLN A 48 22.41 2.64 -4.07
N GLY A 49 21.57 3.54 -4.59
CA GLY A 49 20.68 3.24 -5.74
C GLY A 49 19.20 3.16 -5.39
N PHE A 50 18.76 3.80 -4.30
CA PHE A 50 17.32 4.01 -4.07
C PHE A 50 16.79 5.03 -5.07
N LEU A 51 15.58 4.81 -5.57
CA LEU A 51 14.84 5.78 -6.39
C LEU A 51 13.80 6.45 -5.52
N ASN A 52 13.98 7.73 -5.23
CA ASN A 52 13.07 8.55 -4.43
C ASN A 52 12.19 9.38 -5.37
N PHE A 53 10.88 9.24 -5.22
CA PHE A 53 9.87 9.94 -6.01
C PHE A 53 9.29 11.09 -5.20
N PHE A 54 9.21 12.25 -5.84
CA PHE A 54 8.58 13.44 -5.31
C PHE A 54 7.35 13.71 -6.17
N VAL A 55 6.18 13.71 -5.54
CA VAL A 55 4.91 13.93 -6.24
C VAL A 55 4.49 15.40 -6.12
N ARG A 56 3.77 15.91 -7.10
CA ARG A 56 3.35 17.32 -7.13
C ARG A 56 2.52 17.70 -5.92
N ALA A 57 2.78 18.84 -5.32
CA ALA A 57 2.10 19.28 -4.09
C ALA A 57 0.56 19.26 -4.13
N ASP A 58 -0.06 19.39 -5.31
CA ASP A 58 -1.51 19.41 -5.47
C ASP A 58 -2.17 18.03 -5.55
N TRP A 59 -1.40 16.93 -5.66
CA TRP A 59 -1.93 15.57 -5.76
C TRP A 59 -2.93 15.23 -4.64
N LEU A 60 -2.60 15.63 -3.41
CA LEU A 60 -3.41 15.33 -2.23
C LEU A 60 -4.75 16.06 -2.28
N ARG A 61 -4.80 17.24 -2.90
CA ARG A 61 -6.04 18.01 -3.04
C ARG A 61 -7.03 17.30 -3.95
N ASP A 62 -6.55 16.72 -5.04
CA ASP A 62 -7.40 15.99 -5.97
C ASP A 62 -7.89 14.67 -5.37
N VAL A 63 -7.03 13.97 -4.63
CA VAL A 63 -7.42 12.80 -3.83
C VAL A 63 -8.47 13.14 -2.77
N LEU A 64 -8.31 14.26 -2.04
CA LEU A 64 -9.29 14.68 -1.03
C LEU A 64 -10.64 15.04 -1.65
N ARG A 65 -10.65 15.68 -2.82
CA ARG A 65 -11.88 15.97 -3.56
C ARG A 65 -12.59 14.70 -3.98
N ASP A 66 -11.85 13.74 -4.54
CA ASP A 66 -12.39 12.43 -4.90
C ASP A 66 -12.94 11.69 -3.68
N ALA A 67 -12.22 11.70 -2.56
CA ALA A 67 -12.66 11.07 -1.32
C ALA A 67 -13.97 11.66 -0.78
N VAL A 68 -14.11 12.99 -0.80
CA VAL A 68 -15.35 13.66 -0.40
C VAL A 68 -16.49 13.34 -1.37
N ALA A 69 -16.22 13.31 -2.68
CA ALA A 69 -17.22 12.99 -3.70
C ALA A 69 -17.72 11.54 -3.61
N ARG A 70 -16.80 10.58 -3.35
CA ARG A 70 -17.11 9.15 -3.16
C ARG A 70 -17.69 8.83 -1.78
N GLY A 71 -17.53 9.74 -0.81
CA GLY A 71 -18.16 9.66 0.50
C GLY A 71 -17.68 8.45 1.33
N PRO A 72 -18.56 7.85 2.16
CA PRO A 72 -18.19 6.78 3.10
C PRO A 72 -17.59 5.51 2.48
N ARG A 73 -17.75 5.33 1.16
CA ARG A 73 -17.21 4.19 0.41
C ARG A 73 -15.93 4.52 -0.35
N TYR A 74 -15.34 5.70 -0.15
CA TYR A 74 -14.01 5.96 -0.67
C TYR A 74 -13.02 4.87 -0.20
N GLY A 75 -12.20 4.38 -1.13
CA GLY A 75 -11.25 3.30 -0.86
C GLY A 75 -11.83 1.88 -0.86
N TRP A 76 -13.15 1.72 -1.02
CA TRP A 76 -13.73 0.39 -1.22
C TRP A 76 -13.39 -0.11 -2.62
N ALA A 77 -13.10 -1.40 -2.72
CA ALA A 77 -12.91 -2.10 -3.98
C ALA A 77 -14.25 -2.57 -4.55
N GLU A 78 -14.29 -2.80 -5.86
CA GLU A 78 -15.44 -3.46 -6.50
C GLU A 78 -15.53 -4.93 -6.04
N PRO A 79 -16.76 -5.47 -5.92
CA PRO A 79 -16.95 -6.89 -5.62
C PRO A 79 -16.20 -7.78 -6.61
N ASN A 80 -15.61 -8.85 -6.10
CA ASN A 80 -14.95 -9.88 -6.90
C ASN A 80 -15.76 -11.20 -6.87
N ASP A 81 -15.45 -12.12 -7.78
CA ASP A 81 -16.19 -13.38 -7.93
C ASP A 81 -15.68 -14.49 -6.98
N ARG A 82 -14.99 -14.13 -5.89
CA ARG A 82 -14.41 -15.08 -4.94
C ARG A 82 -15.16 -14.98 -3.62
N THR A 83 -15.08 -16.05 -2.83
CA THR A 83 -15.67 -16.10 -1.50
C THR A 83 -14.60 -16.37 -0.47
N VAL A 84 -14.70 -15.71 0.68
CA VAL A 84 -13.85 -15.94 1.84
C VAL A 84 -14.70 -16.24 3.07
N GLN A 85 -14.33 -17.26 3.83
CA GLN A 85 -14.95 -17.56 5.12
C GLN A 85 -14.06 -17.01 6.23
N VAL A 86 -14.63 -16.14 7.06
CA VAL A 86 -13.98 -15.63 8.27
C VAL A 86 -14.61 -16.32 9.48
N GLU A 87 -13.97 -17.36 9.99
CA GLU A 87 -14.37 -18.00 11.24
C GLU A 87 -13.64 -17.34 12.41
N PHE A 88 -14.39 -16.88 13.42
CA PHE A 88 -13.81 -16.23 14.59
C PHE A 88 -14.69 -16.40 15.83
N VAL A 89 -14.17 -15.96 16.98
CA VAL A 89 -14.67 -16.22 18.35
C VAL A 89 -14.50 -17.67 18.79
N SER A 90 -15.11 -18.62 18.08
CA SER A 90 -15.13 -20.08 18.36
C SER A 90 -15.17 -20.41 19.86
N ALA A 91 -16.03 -19.71 20.60
CA ALA A 91 -16.11 -19.86 22.05
C ALA A 91 -16.71 -21.21 22.42
N ASN A 92 -16.14 -21.87 23.42
CA ASN A 92 -16.71 -23.10 23.96
C ASN A 92 -18.05 -22.77 24.66
N PRO A 93 -19.19 -23.32 24.19
CA PRO A 93 -20.51 -22.98 24.74
C PRO A 93 -20.75 -23.52 26.17
N THR A 94 -19.89 -24.43 26.65
CA THR A 94 -20.00 -25.03 27.99
C THR A 94 -19.11 -24.35 29.04
N GLY A 95 -18.13 -23.55 28.61
CA GLY A 95 -17.18 -22.87 29.49
C GLY A 95 -17.50 -21.38 29.65
N PRO A 96 -16.92 -20.71 30.67
CA PRO A 96 -17.08 -19.26 30.83
C PRO A 96 -16.38 -18.51 29.69
N LEU A 97 -17.01 -17.43 29.21
CA LEU A 97 -16.34 -16.47 28.34
C LEU A 97 -15.21 -15.77 29.10
N HIS A 98 -14.19 -15.36 28.36
CA HIS A 98 -13.02 -14.69 28.92
C HIS A 98 -12.44 -13.72 27.90
N VAL A 99 -11.50 -12.87 28.33
CA VAL A 99 -10.93 -11.80 27.49
C VAL A 99 -10.36 -12.27 26.15
N GLY A 100 -9.79 -13.49 26.09
CA GLY A 100 -9.35 -14.09 24.84
C GLY A 100 -10.47 -14.22 23.78
N HIS A 101 -11.70 -14.55 24.18
CA HIS A 101 -12.86 -14.62 23.27
C HIS A 101 -13.24 -13.22 22.75
N ALA A 102 -13.22 -12.21 23.62
CA ALA A 102 -13.51 -10.82 23.23
C ALA A 102 -12.47 -10.28 22.23
N ARG A 103 -11.18 -10.59 22.43
CA ARG A 103 -10.12 -10.24 21.48
C ARG A 103 -10.37 -10.88 20.11
N ASN A 104 -10.68 -12.18 20.09
CA ASN A 104 -10.95 -12.89 18.84
C ASN A 104 -12.21 -12.37 18.14
N ALA A 105 -13.24 -11.97 18.89
CA ALA A 105 -14.43 -11.30 18.38
C ALA A 105 -14.09 -10.00 17.66
N ALA A 106 -13.36 -9.11 18.34
CA ALA A 106 -12.98 -7.81 17.78
C ALA A 106 -12.09 -7.95 16.53
N LEU A 107 -11.11 -8.85 16.56
CA LEU A 107 -10.21 -9.06 15.43
C LEU A 107 -10.93 -9.65 14.21
N GLY A 108 -11.77 -10.66 14.43
CA GLY A 108 -12.49 -11.32 13.35
C GLY A 108 -13.56 -10.43 12.71
N ASP A 109 -14.30 -9.66 13.51
CA ASP A 109 -15.26 -8.67 12.99
C ASP A 109 -14.55 -7.58 12.18
N ALA A 110 -13.42 -7.05 12.68
CA ALA A 110 -12.63 -6.07 11.94
C ALA A 110 -12.07 -6.62 10.62
N LEU A 111 -11.61 -7.88 10.61
CA LEU A 111 -11.13 -8.54 9.39
C LEU A 111 -12.28 -8.77 8.39
N ALA A 112 -13.44 -9.22 8.85
CA ALA A 112 -14.62 -9.41 8.01
C ALA A 112 -15.04 -8.10 7.33
N ARG A 113 -15.11 -6.99 8.08
CA ARG A 113 -15.40 -5.66 7.54
C ARG A 113 -14.34 -5.16 6.55
N LEU A 114 -13.07 -5.46 6.81
CA LEU A 114 -11.98 -5.10 5.89
C LEU A 114 -12.07 -5.88 4.57
N LEU A 115 -12.39 -7.18 4.65
CA LEU A 115 -12.59 -8.02 3.47
C LEU A 115 -13.80 -7.57 2.66
N GLU A 116 -14.92 -7.23 3.31
CA GLU A 116 -16.09 -6.62 2.66
C GLU A 116 -15.71 -5.32 1.93
N ALA A 117 -14.97 -4.42 2.60
CA ALA A 117 -14.49 -3.19 1.97
C ALA A 117 -13.50 -3.43 0.82
N ALA A 118 -12.76 -4.54 0.86
CA ALA A 118 -11.86 -5.00 -0.21
C ALA A 118 -12.57 -5.82 -1.30
N GLY A 119 -13.91 -5.88 -1.28
CA GLY A 119 -14.72 -6.48 -2.33
C GLY A 119 -14.79 -8.01 -2.32
N TRP A 120 -14.48 -8.66 -1.19
CA TRP A 120 -14.59 -10.12 -1.02
C TRP A 120 -15.99 -10.59 -0.65
#